data_AF-A0AAN6XKP4-F1
#
_entry.id   AF-A0AAN6XKP4-F1
#
_cell.length_a   1.000
_cell.length_b   1.000
_cell.length_c   1.000
_cell.angle_alpha   90.00
_cell.angle_beta   90.00
_cell.angle_gamma   90.00
#
_symmetry.space_group_name_H-M   'P 1'
#
loop_
_entity.id
_entity.type
_entity.pdbx_description
1 polymer ?
#
loop_
_entity_poly.entity_id
_entity_poly.type
_entity_poly.pdbx_seq_one_letter_code
_entity_poly.pdbx_strand_id
1 'polypeptide(L)'
;MRLGGIRVFSKGPSLSSFSFTSASLRYSSQSHSTRLWFTTTSNIKMASAAPAATGTGGGGEGVQQIDSYKLQQKQQKSQTGKRPFQNGHGGGKSGGKFKKKGKKAKPPAEGGHEEVLLLDIKALQAKSKNEAVEGAEGEAAAATEEEEVLPEQGSEVLVEVVALSSTGDGLAKMKGSDRIYVVPFAIPGDMVMVKAYRHEETHTIADFISVVDPSPLRDDSRIQCQYFAKCSGCQFQMLDYPEQLRIKRQTVVKAYQNFSQLPPELVPEILDTIGSPLQYNYRTKLTPHFDGPWNNPRRGPKKFLESCPPVGFTPKASRKVMDIEDCPIATPAVRAGLKSERERMKAEFSKYSNGATILLRENTTRLPIGTSPPPSLPPNAITVTTEEYTDYKSHITDNNATSTEYIDNFIFTNPAGSFFQNNNSILSPFTQYIREHILPPSSPSSSPQIKYLIDAYSGSGLFTITQSSLFPGGSIGIDIAEGSINYARKNAKLNNLDESQCKFIAADAPELFKSVSGYNPDETVVVLDPPRKGCDSSFLRQLLKFGPRRVVYVSCNVHTQARDVGVLVRGEVEGIDNTEETDGTEKKTRYEIESLRGFDFFPQTAHVEGVAVLNRVEE
;
A
#
# COMPACT_ATOMS: atom_id res chain seq x y z
N MET A 1 -56.72 -55.30 3.34
CA MET A 1 -56.44 -55.03 4.77
C MET A 1 -55.09 -54.33 4.86
N ARG A 2 -55.05 -53.19 5.57
CA ARG A 2 -53.91 -52.40 6.05
C ARG A 2 -52.97 -51.71 5.03
N LEU A 3 -53.09 -50.37 5.04
CA LEU A 3 -52.04 -49.33 5.19
C LEU A 3 -50.75 -49.53 4.37
N GLY A 4 -50.37 -48.69 3.40
CA GLY A 4 -50.10 -47.26 3.54
C GLY A 4 -48.57 -47.05 3.46
N GLY A 5 -48.05 -46.38 2.42
CA GLY A 5 -46.62 -46.09 2.31
C GLY A 5 -46.16 -45.78 0.88
N ILE A 6 -45.81 -44.51 0.66
CA ILE A 6 -45.60 -43.81 -0.61
C ILE A 6 -44.20 -44.07 -1.20
N ARG A 7 -44.13 -44.09 -2.54
CA ARG A 7 -42.91 -44.16 -3.38
C ARG A 7 -42.09 -42.86 -3.29
N VAL A 8 -40.76 -42.98 -3.26
CA VAL A 8 -39.83 -41.94 -3.73
C VAL A 8 -38.84 -42.59 -4.70
N PHE A 9 -38.69 -41.96 -5.88
CA PHE A 9 -37.85 -42.37 -6.99
C PHE A 9 -36.53 -41.58 -7.03
N SER A 10 -35.55 -42.21 -7.69
CA SER A 10 -34.35 -41.66 -8.34
C SER A 10 -33.14 -41.26 -7.48
N LYS A 11 -32.09 -42.09 -7.58
CA LYS A 11 -30.69 -41.76 -7.31
C LYS A 11 -30.09 -41.11 -8.57
N GLY A 12 -29.43 -39.96 -8.37
CA GLY A 12 -28.44 -39.36 -9.27
C GLY A 12 -27.07 -39.27 -8.57
N PRO A 13 -25.96 -39.02 -9.31
CA PRO A 13 -24.67 -39.63 -9.02
C PRO A 13 -23.70 -38.79 -8.17
N SER A 14 -22.67 -39.50 -7.71
CA SER A 14 -21.53 -39.09 -6.89
C SER A 14 -20.69 -37.97 -7.50
N LEU A 15 -20.38 -36.98 -6.67
CA LEU A 15 -19.37 -35.95 -6.90
C LEU A 15 -17.96 -36.53 -6.75
N SER A 16 -17.15 -36.31 -7.78
CA SER A 16 -15.71 -36.59 -7.84
C SER A 16 -14.92 -35.60 -6.99
N SER A 17 -14.05 -36.13 -6.15
CA SER A 17 -13.01 -35.43 -5.40
C SER A 17 -11.97 -34.80 -6.34
N PHE A 18 -11.78 -33.48 -6.25
CA PHE A 18 -10.60 -32.80 -6.80
C PHE A 18 -9.48 -32.79 -5.75
N SER A 19 -8.39 -33.49 -6.05
CA SER A 19 -7.16 -33.50 -5.26
C SER A 19 -6.30 -32.28 -5.61
N PHE A 20 -5.99 -31.44 -4.62
CA PHE A 20 -4.91 -30.47 -4.70
C PHE A 20 -3.56 -31.20 -4.58
N THR A 21 -2.78 -31.25 -5.66
CA THR A 21 -1.38 -31.67 -5.60
C THR A 21 -0.51 -30.48 -5.17
N SER A 22 0.07 -30.57 -3.99
CA SER A 22 1.10 -29.65 -3.51
C SER A 22 2.40 -29.86 -4.30
N ALA A 23 2.84 -28.88 -5.08
CA ALA A 23 4.19 -28.88 -5.65
C ALA A 23 5.20 -28.49 -4.56
N SER A 24 5.98 -29.45 -4.07
CA SER A 24 7.11 -29.20 -3.17
C SER A 24 8.29 -28.60 -3.94
N LEU A 25 8.64 -27.35 -3.64
CA LEU A 25 9.91 -26.71 -4.02
C LEU A 25 11.06 -27.46 -3.31
N ARG A 26 11.89 -28.19 -4.06
CA ARG A 26 13.13 -28.80 -3.53
C ARG A 26 14.29 -27.81 -3.67
N TYR A 27 14.82 -27.34 -2.55
CA TYR A 27 16.14 -26.72 -2.46
C TYR A 27 17.20 -27.83 -2.47
N SER A 28 18.11 -27.83 -3.44
CA SER A 28 19.28 -28.72 -3.45
C SER A 28 20.53 -27.92 -3.11
N SER A 29 21.13 -28.18 -1.96
CA SER A 29 22.48 -27.78 -1.61
C SER A 29 23.42 -28.97 -1.81
N GLN A 30 24.41 -28.83 -2.69
CA GLN A 30 25.55 -29.76 -2.72
C GLN A 30 26.85 -28.97 -2.63
N SER A 31 27.58 -29.25 -1.56
CA SER A 31 29.01 -29.04 -1.43
C SER A 31 29.73 -30.23 -2.08
N HIS A 32 30.86 -30.02 -2.73
CA HIS A 32 32.06 -30.83 -2.53
C HIS A 32 33.30 -30.19 -3.19
N SER A 33 34.41 -30.33 -2.47
CA SER A 33 35.77 -29.90 -2.78
C SER A 33 36.49 -30.99 -3.58
N THR A 34 37.32 -30.63 -4.56
CA THR A 34 38.63 -31.29 -4.78
C THR A 34 39.57 -30.45 -5.65
N ARG A 35 40.84 -30.39 -5.22
CA ARG A 35 42.01 -29.79 -5.88
C ARG A 35 42.53 -30.70 -7.01
N LEU A 36 43.14 -30.17 -8.07
CA LEU A 36 44.60 -30.20 -8.31
C LEU A 36 45.01 -29.65 -9.71
N TRP A 37 45.92 -28.66 -9.69
CA TRP A 37 47.11 -28.35 -10.52
C TRP A 37 47.11 -28.56 -12.06
N PHE A 38 47.42 -27.48 -12.81
CA PHE A 38 48.64 -27.39 -13.64
C PHE A 38 49.02 -25.92 -13.95
N THR A 39 50.31 -25.68 -13.96
CA THR A 39 51.08 -24.45 -14.22
C THR A 39 51.15 -24.11 -15.72
N THR A 40 51.12 -22.82 -16.11
CA THR A 40 52.26 -22.11 -16.78
C THR A 40 51.94 -20.66 -17.18
N THR A 41 52.89 -19.79 -16.83
CA THR A 41 53.37 -18.53 -17.43
C THR A 41 52.76 -18.01 -18.74
N SER A 42 52.45 -16.70 -18.81
CA SER A 42 53.34 -15.68 -19.44
C SER A 42 52.68 -14.28 -19.52
N ASN A 43 53.45 -13.26 -19.15
CA ASN A 43 53.20 -11.84 -19.40
C ASN A 43 53.25 -11.52 -20.91
N ILE A 44 52.45 -10.55 -21.38
CA ILE A 44 52.84 -9.58 -22.43
C ILE A 44 52.13 -8.23 -22.13
N LYS A 45 52.93 -7.17 -22.23
CA LYS A 45 52.58 -5.74 -22.09
C LYS A 45 52.53 -5.09 -23.48
N MET A 46 51.93 -3.89 -23.51
CA MET A 46 52.05 -2.80 -24.52
C MET A 46 51.07 -2.90 -25.71
N ALA A 47 50.59 -1.84 -26.35
CA ALA A 47 50.45 -0.38 -26.13
C ALA A 47 49.83 0.18 -27.46
N SER A 48 49.38 1.44 -27.47
CA SER A 48 49.22 2.32 -28.67
C SER A 48 48.07 1.97 -29.64
N ALA A 49 47.40 2.86 -30.38
CA ALA A 49 47.12 4.30 -30.42
C ALA A 49 46.06 4.46 -31.53
N ALA A 50 45.33 5.58 -31.56
CA ALA A 50 44.37 5.94 -32.61
C ALA A 50 45.05 6.14 -33.99
N PRO A 51 44.32 6.25 -35.13
CA PRO A 51 43.67 7.52 -35.47
C PRO A 51 42.36 7.42 -36.29
N ALA A 52 41.74 8.59 -36.49
CA ALA A 52 40.55 8.88 -37.27
C ALA A 52 40.85 9.16 -38.77
N ALA A 53 39.85 8.96 -39.64
CA ALA A 53 39.66 9.58 -40.97
C ALA A 53 38.32 9.08 -41.56
N THR A 54 37.27 9.91 -41.69
CA THR A 54 36.85 10.75 -42.85
C THR A 54 36.39 10.00 -44.12
N GLY A 55 35.19 10.34 -44.60
CA GLY A 55 34.67 10.09 -45.96
C GLY A 55 33.15 10.29 -45.99
N THR A 56 32.63 11.51 -46.23
CA THR A 56 32.23 12.10 -47.53
C THR A 56 31.12 11.34 -48.27
N GLY A 57 29.95 11.97 -48.35
CA GLY A 57 28.88 11.70 -49.32
C GLY A 57 27.95 12.91 -49.42
N GLY A 58 28.00 13.64 -50.54
CA GLY A 58 26.93 14.55 -50.98
C GLY A 58 25.70 13.75 -51.41
N GLY A 59 24.55 14.31 -51.74
CA GLY A 59 24.07 15.67 -51.97
C GLY A 59 22.68 15.55 -52.63
N GLY A 60 21.86 16.60 -52.56
CA GLY A 60 20.57 16.72 -53.27
C GLY A 60 19.35 16.38 -52.40
N GLU A 61 18.74 17.34 -51.70
CA GLU A 61 17.78 18.38 -52.17
C GLU A 61 16.32 17.95 -51.93
N GLY A 62 15.59 18.73 -51.13
CA GLY A 62 14.13 18.67 -51.10
C GLY A 62 13.47 19.01 -49.77
N VAL A 63 12.99 20.26 -49.69
CA VAL A 63 11.84 20.74 -48.90
C VAL A 63 12.12 21.39 -47.55
N GLN A 64 11.65 22.63 -47.50
CA GLN A 64 11.81 23.66 -46.49
C GLN A 64 10.84 23.47 -45.30
N GLN A 65 11.22 24.15 -44.20
CA GLN A 65 10.32 24.93 -43.35
C GLN A 65 9.63 24.24 -42.16
N ILE A 66 10.37 23.90 -41.09
CA ILE A 66 9.92 24.06 -39.69
C ILE A 66 11.15 24.32 -38.80
N ASP A 67 11.57 25.58 -38.65
CA ASP A 67 12.58 25.94 -37.64
C ASP A 67 12.31 27.33 -37.07
N SER A 68 11.31 27.41 -36.19
CA SER A 68 11.03 28.61 -35.39
C SER A 68 10.20 28.32 -34.15
N TYR A 69 10.55 27.30 -33.34
CA TYR A 69 9.91 27.08 -32.03
C TYR A 69 10.83 26.53 -30.92
N LYS A 70 12.15 26.42 -31.14
CA LYS A 70 13.11 25.87 -30.14
C LYS A 70 14.11 26.89 -29.56
N LEU A 71 13.94 28.19 -29.81
CA LEU A 71 14.85 29.24 -29.33
C LEU A 71 14.21 30.30 -28.43
N GLN A 72 12.93 30.16 -28.08
CA GLN A 72 12.30 30.96 -27.04
C GLN A 72 11.80 30.05 -25.92
N GLN A 73 12.15 30.42 -24.68
CA GLN A 73 11.76 29.79 -23.41
C GLN A 73 12.69 28.73 -22.81
N LYS A 74 13.95 28.68 -23.27
CA LYS A 74 15.12 28.54 -22.38
C LYS A 74 15.35 29.80 -21.49
N GLN A 75 14.28 30.60 -21.30
CA GLN A 75 14.22 31.89 -20.59
C GLN A 75 12.94 32.04 -19.72
N GLN A 76 12.31 30.94 -19.27
CA GLN A 76 11.24 30.99 -18.24
C GLN A 76 11.48 29.97 -17.10
N LYS A 77 12.72 29.88 -16.61
CA LYS A 77 13.04 29.31 -15.29
C LYS A 77 13.75 30.36 -14.46
N SER A 78 13.00 31.31 -13.90
CA SER A 78 13.44 32.23 -12.84
C SER A 78 12.31 33.23 -12.54
N GLN A 79 11.88 33.29 -11.27
CA GLN A 79 10.87 34.20 -10.65
C GLN A 79 9.42 33.69 -10.85
N THR A 80 8.65 33.35 -9.81
CA THR A 80 8.30 34.07 -8.56
C THR A 80 8.04 33.07 -7.41
N GLY A 81 8.12 33.36 -6.12
CA GLY A 81 8.45 34.58 -5.40
C GLY A 81 9.08 34.27 -4.03
N LYS A 82 10.33 34.71 -3.87
CA LYS A 82 10.92 35.01 -2.56
C LYS A 82 10.43 36.42 -2.18
N ARG A 83 9.83 36.57 -1.01
CA ARG A 83 9.49 37.90 -0.46
C ARG A 83 10.77 38.71 -0.23
N PRO A 84 10.82 40.00 -0.60
CA PRO A 84 12.01 40.81 -0.41
C PRO A 84 12.14 41.27 1.04
N PHE A 85 13.32 41.07 1.60
CA PHE A 85 13.80 41.75 2.81
C PHE A 85 14.38 43.09 2.36
N GLN A 86 13.82 44.20 2.83
CA GLN A 86 14.45 45.52 2.77
C GLN A 86 14.88 45.91 4.18
N ASN A 87 16.19 46.10 4.38
CA ASN A 87 16.77 46.71 5.56
C ASN A 87 16.53 48.23 5.48
N GLY A 88 15.79 48.77 6.45
CA GLY A 88 15.81 50.19 6.81
C GLY A 88 16.28 50.29 8.26
N HIS A 89 17.46 50.87 8.48
CA HIS A 89 17.97 51.20 9.81
C HIS A 89 17.16 52.36 10.41
N GLY A 90 16.65 52.15 11.62
CA GLY A 90 16.10 53.18 12.50
C GLY A 90 16.01 52.64 13.92
N GLY A 91 16.84 53.16 14.83
CA GLY A 91 17.02 52.64 16.17
C GLY A 91 15.82 52.84 17.10
N GLY A 92 15.67 51.93 18.07
CA GLY A 92 14.71 52.06 19.17
C GLY A 92 14.69 50.80 20.04
N LYS A 93 15.42 50.84 21.16
CA LYS A 93 15.38 49.80 22.21
C LYS A 93 13.98 49.72 22.81
N SER A 94 13.35 48.53 22.83
CA SER A 94 12.44 48.14 23.91
C SER A 94 12.29 46.61 23.95
N GLY A 95 12.47 46.05 25.15
CA GLY A 95 12.39 44.61 25.40
C GLY A 95 10.94 44.13 25.42
N GLY A 96 10.60 43.19 24.54
CA GLY A 96 9.32 42.49 24.52
C GLY A 96 9.52 40.98 24.69
N LYS A 97 9.00 40.43 25.79
CA LYS A 97 8.97 38.98 26.06
C LYS A 97 8.23 38.26 24.92
N PHE A 98 8.93 37.44 24.15
CA PHE A 98 8.30 36.55 23.16
C PHE A 98 7.49 35.45 23.88
N LYS A 99 6.16 35.65 23.98
CA LYS A 99 5.23 34.55 24.23
C LYS A 99 5.29 33.60 23.02
N LYS A 100 5.76 32.36 23.23
CA LYS A 100 5.57 31.25 22.28
C LYS A 100 4.05 31.11 22.06
N LYS A 101 3.54 31.55 20.90
CA LYS A 101 2.21 31.14 20.44
C LYS A 101 2.27 29.62 20.23
N GLY A 102 1.57 28.86 21.07
CA GLY A 102 1.33 27.45 20.84
C GLY A 102 0.69 27.28 19.47
N LYS A 103 1.31 26.50 18.59
CA LYS A 103 0.61 26.03 17.38
C LYS A 103 -0.54 25.16 17.88
N LYS A 104 -1.79 25.60 17.68
CA LYS A 104 -2.95 24.70 17.82
C LYS A 104 -2.66 23.46 16.97
N ALA A 105 -2.81 22.27 17.56
CA ALA A 105 -2.71 21.02 16.83
C ALA A 105 -3.71 21.06 15.65
N LYS A 106 -3.26 20.66 14.46
CA LYS A 106 -4.17 20.48 13.33
C LYS A 106 -5.09 19.31 13.69
N PRO A 107 -6.41 19.38 13.44
CA PRO A 107 -7.28 18.22 13.63
C PRO A 107 -6.71 17.03 12.85
N PRO A 108 -6.89 15.79 13.36
CA PRO A 108 -6.41 14.61 12.67
C PRO A 108 -7.00 14.56 11.26
N ALA A 109 -6.20 14.07 10.31
CA ALA A 109 -6.69 13.86 8.96
C ALA A 109 -7.76 12.75 8.98
N GLU A 110 -8.87 12.98 8.28
CA GLU A 110 -9.98 12.04 8.20
C GLU A 110 -9.50 10.67 7.68
N GLY A 111 -9.86 9.60 8.38
CA GLY A 111 -9.40 8.24 8.11
C GLY A 111 -7.89 8.04 8.34
N GLY A 112 -7.26 8.95 9.09
CA GLY A 112 -5.87 8.89 9.48
C GLY A 112 -5.63 8.00 10.71
N HIS A 113 -4.39 7.54 10.89
CA HIS A 113 -4.01 6.63 11.97
C HIS A 113 -4.44 7.10 13.36
N GLU A 114 -4.30 8.40 13.66
CA GLU A 114 -4.65 8.96 14.96
C GLU A 114 -6.16 8.94 15.22
N GLU A 115 -6.98 9.31 14.22
CA GLU A 115 -8.44 9.29 14.35
C GLU A 115 -8.98 7.87 14.50
N VAL A 116 -8.48 6.94 13.67
CA VAL A 116 -8.84 5.52 13.75
C VAL A 116 -8.56 4.96 15.14
N LEU A 117 -7.36 5.23 15.67
CA LEU A 117 -6.98 4.80 17.02
C LEU A 117 -7.89 5.41 18.09
N LEU A 118 -8.20 6.70 17.99
CA LEU A 118 -9.08 7.38 18.95
C LEU A 118 -10.51 6.82 18.94
N LEU A 119 -11.05 6.44 17.78
CA LEU A 119 -12.37 5.82 17.68
C LEU A 119 -12.38 4.43 18.33
N ASP A 120 -11.35 3.62 18.11
CA ASP A 120 -11.21 2.32 18.78
C ASP A 120 -11.08 2.46 20.31
N ILE A 121 -10.31 3.44 20.79
CA ILE A 121 -10.19 3.73 22.23
C ILE A 121 -11.54 4.15 22.82
N LYS A 122 -12.26 5.06 22.15
CA LYS A 122 -13.59 5.49 22.59
C LYS A 122 -14.60 4.34 22.63
N ALA A 123 -14.59 3.47 21.62
CA ALA A 123 -15.45 2.29 21.58
C ALA A 123 -15.15 1.33 22.75
N LEU A 124 -13.88 1.11 23.06
CA LEU A 124 -13.47 0.28 24.19
C LEU A 124 -13.90 0.88 25.54
N GLN A 125 -13.74 2.20 25.71
CA GLN A 125 -14.19 2.93 26.90
C GLN A 125 -15.71 2.85 27.06
N ALA A 126 -16.48 3.03 25.98
CA ALA A 126 -17.93 2.92 26.01
C ALA A 126 -18.40 1.51 26.40
N LYS A 127 -17.76 0.47 25.83
CA LYS A 127 -18.05 -0.93 26.19
C LYS A 127 -17.80 -1.20 27.68
N SER A 128 -16.67 -0.72 28.20
CA SER A 128 -16.32 -0.89 29.62
C SER A 128 -17.35 -0.22 30.54
N LYS A 129 -17.84 0.97 30.17
CA LYS A 129 -18.88 1.68 30.94
C LYS A 129 -20.21 0.93 30.94
N ASN A 130 -20.61 0.37 29.81
CA ASN A 130 -21.86 -0.39 29.73
C ASN A 130 -21.77 -1.69 30.55
N GLU A 131 -20.66 -2.42 30.49
CA GLU A 131 -20.43 -3.62 31.30
C GLU A 131 -20.45 -3.32 32.82
N ALA A 132 -19.92 -2.17 33.23
CA ALA A 132 -19.99 -1.72 34.62
C ALA A 132 -21.41 -1.38 35.08
N VAL A 133 -22.25 -0.84 34.19
CA VAL A 133 -23.66 -0.51 34.49
C VAL A 133 -24.52 -1.77 34.56
N GLU A 134 -24.34 -2.72 33.64
CA GLU A 134 -25.07 -4.01 33.66
C GLU A 134 -24.66 -4.89 34.87
N GLY A 135 -23.41 -4.80 35.31
CA GLY A 135 -22.94 -5.47 36.54
C GLY A 135 -23.40 -4.81 37.85
N ALA A 136 -23.93 -3.59 37.80
CA ALA A 136 -24.32 -2.78 38.95
C ALA A 136 -25.84 -2.64 39.13
N GLU A 137 -26.65 -3.58 38.63
CA GLU A 137 -28.09 -3.68 38.96
C GLU A 137 -28.38 -4.08 40.43
N GLY A 138 -27.42 -3.83 41.33
CA GLY A 138 -27.58 -3.83 42.77
C GLY A 138 -26.57 -2.87 43.39
N GLU A 139 -27.08 -1.77 43.96
CA GLU A 139 -26.37 -0.65 44.61
C GLU A 139 -25.83 0.45 43.68
N ALA A 140 -26.61 1.53 43.60
CA ALA A 140 -26.17 2.84 43.11
C ALA A 140 -25.11 3.42 44.06
N ALA A 141 -23.84 3.10 43.83
CA ALA A 141 -22.72 3.83 44.41
C ALA A 141 -22.38 5.00 43.47
N ALA A 142 -22.61 6.23 43.97
CA ALA A 142 -22.09 7.43 43.34
C ALA A 142 -20.55 7.35 43.30
N ALA A 143 -19.99 7.01 42.14
CA ALA A 143 -18.56 7.06 41.93
C ALA A 143 -18.12 8.52 41.96
N THR A 144 -17.48 8.91 43.06
CA THR A 144 -16.64 10.10 43.10
C THR A 144 -15.54 9.92 42.06
N GLU A 145 -15.42 10.86 41.11
CA GLU A 145 -14.29 10.94 40.18
C GLU A 145 -13.01 11.20 41.00
N GLU A 146 -12.41 10.15 41.56
CA GLU A 146 -11.04 10.21 42.04
C GLU A 146 -10.15 10.48 40.83
N GLU A 147 -9.37 11.56 40.89
CA GLU A 147 -8.47 11.97 39.83
C GLU A 147 -7.46 10.83 39.58
N GLU A 148 -7.59 10.13 38.46
CA GLU A 148 -6.80 8.94 38.14
C GLU A 148 -5.31 9.30 38.11
N VAL A 149 -4.54 8.82 39.09
CA VAL A 149 -3.10 9.10 39.19
C VAL A 149 -2.37 8.33 38.09
N LEU A 150 -1.94 9.06 37.06
CA LEU A 150 -1.16 8.48 35.97
C LEU A 150 0.25 8.09 36.46
N PRO A 151 0.81 6.96 35.99
CA PRO A 151 2.15 6.55 36.35
C PRO A 151 3.19 7.55 35.84
N GLU A 152 4.32 7.66 36.53
CA GLU A 152 5.40 8.57 36.11
C GLU A 152 5.89 8.21 34.69
N GLN A 153 6.10 9.23 33.85
CA GLN A 153 6.62 9.01 32.50
C GLN A 153 7.98 8.30 32.57
N GLY A 154 8.08 7.15 31.91
CA GLY A 154 9.25 6.29 31.88
C GLY A 154 9.24 5.18 32.93
N SER A 155 8.23 5.11 33.79
CA SER A 155 8.02 3.97 34.69
C SER A 155 7.57 2.72 33.92
N GLU A 156 7.92 1.56 34.49
CA GLU A 156 7.48 0.26 34.00
C GLU A 156 6.16 -0.11 34.65
N VAL A 157 5.19 -0.52 33.83
CA VAL A 157 3.82 -0.81 34.24
C VAL A 157 3.41 -2.15 33.65
N LEU A 158 2.80 -3.00 34.47
CA LEU A 158 2.18 -4.24 34.03
C LEU A 158 0.74 -3.96 33.57
N VAL A 159 0.43 -4.30 32.33
CA VAL A 159 -0.89 -4.07 31.74
C VAL A 159 -1.41 -5.33 31.04
N GLU A 160 -2.72 -5.50 31.06
CA GLU A 160 -3.43 -6.57 30.34
C GLU A 160 -3.97 -6.01 29.03
N VAL A 161 -3.65 -6.66 27.91
CA VAL A 161 -4.19 -6.27 26.60
C VAL A 161 -5.60 -6.83 26.45
N VAL A 162 -6.59 -5.94 26.31
CA VAL A 162 -8.02 -6.32 26.26
C VAL A 162 -8.60 -6.24 24.86
N ALA A 163 -7.98 -5.47 23.97
CA ALA A 163 -8.43 -5.32 22.59
C ALA A 163 -7.26 -5.03 21.64
N LEU A 164 -7.52 -5.15 20.34
CA LEU A 164 -6.59 -4.74 19.29
C LEU A 164 -7.21 -3.57 18.52
N SER A 165 -6.43 -2.50 18.34
CA SER A 165 -6.84 -1.38 17.49
C SER A 165 -6.80 -1.78 16.02
N SER A 166 -7.56 -1.07 15.19
CA SER A 166 -7.53 -1.19 13.73
C SER A 166 -6.17 -0.75 13.14
N THR A 167 -5.34 -0.06 13.93
CA THR A 167 -3.96 0.30 13.56
C THR A 167 -2.94 -0.80 13.88
N GLY A 168 -3.38 -1.89 14.53
CA GLY A 168 -2.54 -3.05 14.87
C GLY A 168 -1.76 -2.93 16.17
N ASP A 169 -2.10 -1.96 17.02
CA ASP A 169 -1.53 -1.81 18.36
C ASP A 169 -2.52 -2.37 19.40
N GLY A 170 -2.00 -3.05 20.42
CA GLY A 170 -2.79 -3.53 21.55
C GLY A 170 -3.36 -2.37 22.37
N LEU A 171 -4.60 -2.51 22.82
CA LEU A 171 -5.24 -1.60 23.77
C LEU A 171 -5.32 -2.33 25.10
N ALA A 172 -4.59 -1.82 26.08
CA ALA A 172 -4.39 -2.47 27.36
C ALA A 172 -4.90 -1.62 28.53
N LYS A 173 -5.17 -2.26 29.65
CA LYS A 173 -5.55 -1.62 30.91
C LYS A 173 -4.62 -2.06 32.02
N MET A 174 -4.36 -1.14 32.95
CA MET A 174 -3.72 -1.48 34.22
C MET A 174 -4.80 -1.86 35.22
N LYS A 175 -4.51 -2.84 36.10
CA LYS A 175 -5.46 -3.24 37.14
C LYS A 175 -5.83 -2.05 38.04
N GLY A 176 -7.13 -1.79 38.19
CA GLY A 176 -7.65 -0.69 39.01
C GLY A 176 -7.56 0.69 38.34
N SER A 177 -7.33 0.75 37.02
CA SER A 177 -7.22 1.97 36.23
C SER A 177 -8.07 1.85 34.96
N ASP A 178 -8.80 2.91 34.62
CA ASP A 178 -9.59 3.01 33.40
C ASP A 178 -8.80 3.59 32.22
N ARG A 179 -7.57 4.03 32.47
CA ARG A 179 -6.64 4.50 31.46
C ARG A 179 -6.32 3.41 30.44
N ILE A 180 -6.54 3.74 29.16
CA ILE A 180 -6.11 2.89 28.05
C ILE A 180 -4.64 3.13 27.73
N TYR A 181 -3.87 2.04 27.61
CA TYR A 181 -2.50 2.02 27.16
C TYR A 181 -2.46 1.50 25.71
N VAL A 182 -1.80 2.24 24.82
CA VAL A 182 -1.56 1.81 23.43
C VAL A 182 -0.19 1.14 23.39
N VAL A 183 -0.19 -0.17 23.17
CA VAL A 183 0.97 -1.04 23.31
C VAL A 183 1.29 -1.73 21.98
N PRO A 184 2.44 -1.46 21.34
CA PRO A 184 2.81 -2.14 20.11
C PRO A 184 3.18 -3.61 20.37
N PHE A 185 3.01 -4.48 19.37
CA PHE A 185 3.45 -5.89 19.39
C PHE A 185 2.80 -6.78 20.46
N ALA A 186 1.67 -6.34 21.01
CA ALA A 186 0.90 -7.07 21.99
C ALA A 186 -0.51 -7.32 21.47
N ILE A 187 -1.10 -8.45 21.83
CA ILE A 187 -2.42 -8.90 21.35
C ILE A 187 -3.36 -9.18 22.51
N PRO A 188 -4.69 -9.19 22.29
CA PRO A 188 -5.66 -9.46 23.34
C PRO A 188 -5.34 -10.75 24.11
N GLY A 189 -5.37 -10.66 25.44
CA GLY A 189 -5.01 -11.73 26.37
C GLY A 189 -3.54 -11.73 26.81
N ASP A 190 -2.65 -10.93 26.20
CA ASP A 190 -1.28 -10.80 26.70
C ASP A 190 -1.26 -9.97 28.00
N MET A 191 -0.52 -10.44 29.01
CA MET A 191 -0.03 -9.62 30.12
C MET A 191 1.38 -9.12 29.76
N VAL A 192 1.56 -7.81 29.66
CA VAL A 192 2.80 -7.22 29.13
C VAL A 192 3.38 -6.17 30.07
N MET A 193 4.70 -6.19 30.18
CA MET A 193 5.45 -5.11 30.81
C MET A 193 5.70 -4.02 29.77
N VAL A 194 5.34 -2.79 30.10
CA VAL A 194 5.47 -1.63 29.20
C VAL A 194 6.10 -0.46 29.91
N LYS A 195 6.74 0.42 29.16
CA LYS A 195 7.24 1.71 29.65
C LYS A 195 6.27 2.81 29.26
N ALA A 196 5.69 3.52 30.23
CA ALA A 196 4.81 4.66 29.95
C ALA A 196 5.61 5.77 29.24
N TYR A 197 5.38 6.01 27.95
CA TYR A 197 6.20 6.96 27.19
C TYR A 197 5.56 8.35 27.12
N ARG A 198 4.26 8.45 26.86
CA ARG A 198 3.57 9.74 26.72
C ARG A 198 2.11 9.64 27.09
N HIS A 199 1.63 10.55 27.92
CA HIS A 199 0.20 10.68 28.22
C HIS A 199 -0.45 11.66 27.24
N GLU A 200 -1.47 11.19 26.54
CA GLU A 200 -2.40 12.04 25.78
C GLU A 200 -3.63 12.37 26.64
N GLU A 201 -4.61 13.06 26.09
CA GLU A 201 -5.86 13.34 26.81
C GLU A 201 -6.59 12.05 27.21
N THR A 202 -6.78 11.13 26.25
CA THR A 202 -7.63 9.93 26.43
C THR A 202 -6.87 8.64 26.75
N HIS A 203 -5.56 8.57 26.46
CA HIS A 203 -4.80 7.33 26.53
C HIS A 203 -3.31 7.59 26.78
N THR A 204 -2.59 6.55 27.17
CA THR A 204 -1.13 6.56 27.33
C THR A 204 -0.48 5.77 26.20
N ILE A 205 0.47 6.36 25.50
CA ILE A 205 1.33 5.64 24.55
C ILE A 205 2.45 4.98 25.35
N ALA A 206 2.66 3.69 25.15
CA ALA A 206 3.66 2.92 25.88
C ALA A 206 4.64 2.22 24.92
N ASP A 207 5.90 2.12 25.35
CA ASP A 207 6.89 1.30 24.67
C ASP A 207 6.80 -0.13 25.21
N PHE A 208 6.76 -1.11 24.29
CA PHE A 208 6.77 -2.52 24.64
C PHE A 208 8.12 -2.93 25.24
N ILE A 209 8.11 -3.65 26.36
CA ILE A 209 9.32 -4.24 26.98
C ILE A 209 9.33 -5.75 26.76
N SER A 210 8.34 -6.45 27.33
CA SER A 210 8.26 -7.91 27.28
C SER A 210 6.84 -8.42 27.55
N VAL A 211 6.59 -9.66 27.16
CA VAL A 211 5.41 -10.41 27.62
C VAL A 211 5.75 -11.14 28.89
N VAL A 212 4.88 -11.01 29.88
CA VAL A 212 4.94 -11.69 31.18
C VAL A 212 4.11 -12.96 31.15
N ASP A 213 2.90 -12.90 30.59
CA ASP A 213 2.01 -14.05 30.38
C ASP A 213 1.38 -13.96 28.98
N PRO A 214 1.63 -14.91 28.07
CA PRO A 214 1.17 -14.82 26.69
C PRO A 214 -0.31 -15.20 26.54
N SER A 215 -1.00 -14.50 25.64
CA SER A 215 -2.31 -14.91 25.13
C SER A 215 -2.24 -16.31 24.51
N PRO A 216 -3.32 -17.11 24.58
CA PRO A 216 -3.41 -18.38 23.84
C PRO A 216 -3.26 -18.23 22.31
N LEU A 217 -3.48 -17.02 21.77
CA LEU A 217 -3.28 -16.72 20.35
C LEU A 217 -1.82 -16.41 19.99
N ARG A 218 -0.95 -16.23 20.99
CA ARG A 218 0.45 -15.85 20.81
C ARG A 218 1.35 -17.08 20.75
N ASP A 219 2.21 -17.13 19.73
CA ASP A 219 3.28 -18.11 19.64
C ASP A 219 4.52 -17.48 18.99
N ASP A 220 5.50 -17.19 19.84
CA ASP A 220 6.73 -16.53 19.40
C ASP A 220 7.63 -17.46 18.56
N SER A 221 7.38 -18.77 18.49
CA SER A 221 8.12 -19.68 17.61
C SER A 221 7.85 -19.44 16.12
N ARG A 222 6.74 -18.74 15.78
CA ARG A 222 6.40 -18.31 14.42
C ARG A 222 7.23 -17.12 13.93
N ILE A 223 7.85 -16.38 14.85
CA ILE A 223 8.59 -15.15 14.53
C ILE A 223 9.87 -15.47 13.75
N GLN A 224 9.94 -15.04 12.50
CA GLN A 224 11.10 -15.25 11.64
C GLN A 224 12.08 -14.06 11.65
N CYS A 225 11.66 -12.90 12.16
CA CYS A 225 12.45 -11.68 12.17
C CYS A 225 13.03 -11.42 13.57
N GLN A 226 14.36 -11.42 13.69
CA GLN A 226 15.06 -11.10 14.94
C GLN A 226 14.82 -9.67 15.47
N TYR A 227 14.28 -8.77 14.65
CA TYR A 227 13.93 -7.40 15.03
C TYR A 227 12.44 -7.20 15.27
N PHE A 228 11.64 -8.26 15.23
CA PHE A 228 10.25 -8.18 15.67
C PHE A 228 10.20 -7.68 17.12
N ALA A 229 9.11 -7.00 17.48
CA ALA A 229 8.97 -6.24 18.72
C ALA A 229 9.89 -5.00 18.89
N LYS A 230 10.66 -4.62 17.85
CA LYS A 230 11.45 -3.38 17.85
C LYS A 230 11.27 -2.57 16.56
N CYS A 231 11.43 -3.22 15.41
CA CYS A 231 11.21 -2.62 14.09
C CYS A 231 9.72 -2.28 13.90
N SER A 232 9.43 -1.11 13.33
CA SER A 232 8.05 -0.67 13.08
C SER A 232 7.35 -1.36 11.89
N GLY A 233 8.04 -2.24 11.18
CA GLY A 233 7.58 -2.79 9.89
C GLY A 233 6.54 -3.91 9.97
N CYS A 234 6.54 -4.73 11.03
CA CYS A 234 5.61 -5.86 11.19
C CYS A 234 4.97 -5.83 12.58
N GLN A 235 3.71 -6.24 12.67
CA GLN A 235 2.92 -6.22 13.91
C GLN A 235 2.51 -7.63 14.37
N PHE A 236 2.40 -8.60 13.45
CA PHE A 236 1.63 -9.84 13.69
C PHE A 236 2.42 -11.15 13.56
N GLN A 237 3.76 -11.13 13.57
CA GLN A 237 4.55 -12.37 13.33
C GLN A 237 4.35 -13.48 14.37
N MET A 238 3.81 -13.14 15.55
CA MET A 238 3.48 -14.10 16.61
C MET A 238 2.10 -14.75 16.45
N LEU A 239 1.27 -14.27 15.52
CA LEU A 239 -0.08 -14.78 15.28
C LEU A 239 -0.08 -15.84 14.19
N ASP A 240 -0.97 -16.83 14.34
CA ASP A 240 -1.29 -17.74 13.24
C ASP A 240 -1.93 -16.96 12.07
N TYR A 241 -1.67 -17.41 10.84
CA TYR A 241 -2.04 -16.62 9.67
C TYR A 241 -3.55 -16.40 9.49
N PRO A 242 -4.44 -17.40 9.72
CA PRO A 242 -5.88 -17.19 9.73
C PRO A 242 -6.33 -16.12 10.71
N GLU A 243 -5.68 -15.99 11.86
CA GLU A 243 -5.99 -14.96 12.85
C GLU A 243 -5.62 -13.56 12.34
N GLN A 244 -4.51 -13.43 11.59
CA GLN A 244 -4.18 -12.18 10.90
C GLN A 244 -5.28 -11.78 9.91
N LEU A 245 -5.81 -12.73 9.13
CA LEU A 245 -6.89 -12.48 8.17
C LEU A 245 -8.20 -12.10 8.86
N ARG A 246 -8.50 -12.74 10.00
CA ARG A 246 -9.67 -12.41 10.83
C ARG A 246 -9.58 -10.98 11.38
N ILE A 247 -8.41 -10.59 11.89
CA ILE A 247 -8.14 -9.22 12.37
C ILE A 247 -8.30 -8.21 11.23
N LYS A 248 -7.75 -8.49 10.04
CA LYS A 248 -7.87 -7.61 8.87
C LYS A 248 -9.32 -7.45 8.41
N ARG A 249 -10.10 -8.53 8.41
CA ARG A 249 -11.55 -8.47 8.17
C ARG A 249 -12.22 -7.55 9.19
N GLN A 250 -11.89 -7.70 10.48
CA GLN A 250 -12.45 -6.86 11.54
C GLN A 250 -12.11 -5.38 11.36
N THR A 251 -10.92 -5.05 10.84
CA THR A 251 -10.55 -3.67 10.48
C THR A 251 -11.47 -3.11 9.40
N VAL A 252 -11.85 -3.88 8.39
CA VAL A 252 -12.83 -3.47 7.38
C VAL A 252 -14.21 -3.26 8.00
N VAL A 253 -14.67 -4.19 8.85
CA VAL A 253 -15.95 -4.06 9.59
C VAL A 253 -16.00 -2.74 10.36
N LYS A 254 -14.99 -2.47 11.18
CA LYS A 254 -14.89 -1.24 11.98
C LYS A 254 -14.82 0.00 11.10
N ALA A 255 -14.15 -0.08 9.94
CA ALA A 255 -14.07 1.05 9.01
C ALA A 255 -15.46 1.46 8.52
N TYR A 256 -16.29 0.51 8.08
CA TYR A 256 -17.65 0.83 7.61
C TYR A 256 -18.56 1.27 8.76
N GLN A 257 -18.45 0.66 9.95
CA GLN A 257 -19.22 1.11 11.12
C GLN A 257 -18.92 2.56 11.52
N ASN A 258 -17.65 2.96 11.45
CA ASN A 258 -17.21 4.24 11.99
C ASN A 258 -17.17 5.39 10.96
N PHE A 259 -16.93 5.09 9.69
CA PHE A 259 -16.64 6.12 8.68
C PHE A 259 -17.66 6.20 7.55
N SER A 260 -18.47 5.16 7.32
CA SER A 260 -19.42 5.19 6.19
C SER A 260 -20.58 6.15 6.39
N GLN A 261 -20.96 6.43 7.65
CA GLN A 261 -22.19 7.16 7.98
C GLN A 261 -23.44 6.52 7.34
N LEU A 262 -23.41 5.19 7.18
CA LEU A 262 -24.52 4.40 6.69
C LEU A 262 -25.19 3.66 7.85
N PRO A 263 -26.52 3.50 7.81
CA PRO A 263 -27.20 2.52 8.63
C PRO A 263 -26.64 1.10 8.40
N PRO A 264 -26.52 0.25 9.44
CA PRO A 264 -25.97 -1.10 9.30
C PRO A 264 -26.66 -1.95 8.23
N GLU A 265 -27.96 -1.76 8.02
CA GLU A 265 -28.76 -2.47 7.02
C GLU A 265 -28.37 -2.18 5.57
N LEU A 266 -27.68 -1.07 5.30
CA LEU A 266 -27.17 -0.73 3.96
C LEU A 266 -25.75 -1.27 3.71
N VAL A 267 -25.09 -1.80 4.74
CA VAL A 267 -23.75 -2.37 4.63
C VAL A 267 -23.88 -3.89 4.61
N PRO A 268 -23.59 -4.56 3.48
CA PRO A 268 -23.64 -6.01 3.42
C PRO A 268 -22.60 -6.63 4.35
N GLU A 269 -22.73 -7.93 4.61
CA GLU A 269 -21.72 -8.64 5.36
C GLU A 269 -20.35 -8.50 4.69
N ILE A 270 -19.36 -8.10 5.49
CA ILE A 270 -17.97 -8.06 5.04
C ILE A 270 -17.48 -9.50 4.86
N LEU A 271 -17.09 -9.86 3.65
CA LEU A 271 -16.59 -11.20 3.33
C LEU A 271 -15.21 -11.44 3.95
N ASP A 272 -14.79 -12.70 3.96
CA ASP A 272 -13.47 -13.09 4.44
C ASP A 272 -12.34 -12.41 3.65
N THR A 273 -11.28 -12.04 4.39
CA THR A 273 -10.08 -11.45 3.80
C THR A 273 -9.34 -12.50 2.99
N ILE A 274 -9.04 -12.21 1.72
CA ILE A 274 -8.21 -13.08 0.89
C ILE A 274 -6.75 -12.95 1.32
N GLY A 275 -6.15 -14.08 1.69
CA GLY A 275 -4.75 -14.16 2.06
C GLY A 275 -3.80 -14.04 0.87
N SER A 276 -2.58 -13.58 1.15
CA SER A 276 -1.47 -13.64 0.20
C SER A 276 -0.99 -15.07 0.02
N PRO A 277 -0.63 -15.49 -1.21
CA PRO A 277 0.02 -16.78 -1.43
C PRO A 277 1.36 -16.91 -0.68
N LEU A 278 2.05 -15.79 -0.42
CA LEU A 278 3.31 -15.77 0.32
C LEU A 278 3.23 -14.85 1.54
N GLN A 279 3.48 -15.41 2.72
CA GLN A 279 3.49 -14.66 4.00
C GLN A 279 4.85 -14.02 4.31
N TYR A 280 5.92 -14.53 3.69
CA TYR A 280 7.29 -14.05 3.75
C TYR A 280 7.88 -14.06 2.34
N ASN A 281 9.03 -13.41 2.14
CA ASN A 281 9.67 -13.32 0.81
C ASN A 281 8.78 -12.72 -0.30
N TYR A 282 7.76 -11.94 0.04
CA TYR A 282 6.81 -11.36 -0.92
C TYR A 282 7.19 -9.93 -1.34
N ARG A 283 7.93 -9.21 -0.50
CA ARG A 283 8.11 -7.76 -0.63
C ARG A 283 9.19 -7.41 -1.64
N THR A 284 8.78 -6.92 -2.81
CA THR A 284 9.63 -6.59 -3.96
C THR A 284 10.32 -5.22 -3.85
N LYS A 285 10.00 -4.41 -2.83
CA LYS A 285 10.65 -3.11 -2.59
C LYS A 285 10.93 -2.88 -1.11
N LEU A 286 12.18 -2.55 -0.81
CA LEU A 286 12.60 -2.00 0.48
C LEU A 286 13.27 -0.64 0.27
N THR A 287 13.16 0.21 1.28
CA THR A 287 13.81 1.52 1.30
C THR A 287 14.54 1.75 2.62
N PRO A 288 15.57 0.99 2.98
CA PRO A 288 16.33 1.22 4.21
C PRO A 288 16.98 2.60 4.18
N HIS A 289 17.17 3.18 5.37
CA HIS A 289 17.72 4.52 5.55
C HIS A 289 18.96 4.47 6.44
N PHE A 290 19.73 5.55 6.44
CA PHE A 290 20.75 5.81 7.44
C PHE A 290 20.76 7.30 7.81
N ASP A 291 21.11 7.58 9.05
CA ASP A 291 21.19 8.94 9.56
C ASP A 291 22.55 9.59 9.19
N GLY A 292 22.50 10.88 8.87
CA GLY A 292 23.71 11.68 8.63
C GLY A 292 24.25 12.33 9.90
N PRO A 293 25.46 12.90 9.85
CA PRO A 293 25.99 13.67 10.97
C PRO A 293 25.12 14.92 11.19
N TRP A 294 25.03 15.37 12.45
CA TRP A 294 24.33 16.61 12.76
C TRP A 294 25.05 17.81 12.13
N ASN A 295 24.49 18.33 11.04
CA ASN A 295 24.98 19.51 10.34
C ASN A 295 24.10 20.72 10.64
N ASN A 296 24.71 21.80 11.17
CA ASN A 296 24.05 23.09 11.32
C ASN A 296 24.74 24.10 10.38
N PRO A 297 24.06 24.56 9.32
CA PRO A 297 24.63 25.48 8.32
C PRO A 297 25.18 26.79 8.89
N ARG A 298 24.77 27.17 10.11
CA ARG A 298 25.21 28.40 10.80
C ARG A 298 26.39 28.20 11.74
N ARG A 299 26.84 26.96 11.99
CA ARG A 299 27.81 26.63 13.04
C ARG A 299 29.15 26.07 12.53
N GLY A 300 29.42 26.11 11.23
CA GLY A 300 30.72 25.74 10.67
C GLY A 300 30.67 24.87 9.42
N PRO A 301 31.80 24.23 9.05
CA PRO A 301 31.93 23.45 7.83
C PRO A 301 31.06 22.18 7.87
N LYS A 302 30.74 21.67 6.67
CA LYS A 302 29.96 20.45 6.50
C LYS A 302 30.72 19.25 7.08
N LYS A 303 30.10 18.52 8.00
CA LYS A 303 30.64 17.29 8.56
C LYS A 303 30.26 16.08 7.71
N PHE A 304 31.17 15.13 7.63
CA PHE A 304 30.98 13.82 7.00
C PHE A 304 30.92 12.74 8.08
N LEU A 305 30.44 11.55 7.73
CA LEU A 305 30.39 10.43 8.66
C LEU A 305 31.81 9.95 9.00
N GLU A 306 32.08 9.82 10.30
CA GLU A 306 33.37 9.34 10.83
C GLU A 306 33.42 7.80 10.94
N SER A 307 32.26 7.15 11.00
CA SER A 307 32.11 5.68 11.01
C SER A 307 30.91 5.26 10.16
N CYS A 308 30.89 3.98 9.74
CA CYS A 308 29.73 3.41 9.05
C CYS A 308 28.47 3.55 9.94
N PRO A 309 27.40 4.20 9.46
CA PRO A 309 26.19 4.36 10.24
C PRO A 309 25.37 3.06 10.25
N PRO A 310 24.43 2.91 11.21
CA PRO A 310 23.34 1.95 11.09
C PRO A 310 22.59 2.13 9.77
N VAL A 311 22.31 1.02 9.08
CA VAL A 311 21.49 0.99 7.85
C VAL A 311 20.29 0.09 8.11
N GLY A 312 19.08 0.65 8.02
CA GLY A 312 17.87 -0.13 8.27
C GLY A 312 16.63 0.72 8.35
N PHE A 313 15.78 0.46 9.35
CA PHE A 313 14.47 1.10 9.51
C PHE A 313 14.34 1.77 10.87
N THR A 314 13.33 2.62 11.00
CA THR A 314 13.04 3.31 12.26
C THR A 314 12.31 2.35 13.22
N PRO A 315 12.78 2.18 14.48
CA PRO A 315 12.05 1.44 15.51
C PRO A 315 10.70 2.09 15.83
N LYS A 316 9.79 1.35 16.48
CA LYS A 316 8.52 1.93 16.97
C LYS A 316 8.74 2.99 18.06
N ALA A 317 9.67 2.74 18.99
CA ALA A 317 9.91 3.59 20.18
C ALA A 317 10.85 4.80 19.95
N SER A 318 11.53 4.91 18.81
CA SER A 318 12.53 5.96 18.58
C SER A 318 12.59 6.37 17.11
N ARG A 319 13.03 7.61 16.85
CA ARG A 319 13.20 8.14 15.49
C ARG A 319 14.58 7.88 14.88
N LYS A 320 15.53 7.32 15.65
CA LYS A 320 16.87 6.99 15.14
C LYS A 320 16.83 5.69 14.37
N VAL A 321 17.56 5.61 13.26
CA VAL A 321 17.65 4.37 12.46
C VAL A 321 18.23 3.23 13.29
N MET A 322 17.59 2.07 13.22
CA MET A 322 18.11 0.80 13.73
C MET A 322 18.86 0.07 12.64
N ASP A 323 19.99 -0.53 12.98
CA ASP A 323 20.74 -1.37 12.05
C ASP A 323 20.00 -2.68 11.80
N ILE A 324 19.73 -2.99 10.53
CA ILE A 324 19.01 -4.19 10.10
C ILE A 324 19.79 -4.84 8.95
N GLU A 325 20.37 -6.02 9.21
CA GLU A 325 21.09 -6.77 8.17
C GLU A 325 20.19 -7.57 7.24
N ASP A 326 18.96 -7.88 7.68
CA ASP A 326 18.06 -8.75 6.93
C ASP A 326 16.59 -8.48 7.22
N CYS A 327 15.73 -8.75 6.22
CA CYS A 327 14.29 -8.54 6.32
C CYS A 327 13.56 -9.75 5.68
N PRO A 328 13.05 -10.71 6.49
CA PRO A 328 12.48 -11.96 5.99
C PRO A 328 11.23 -11.81 5.11
N ILE A 329 10.52 -10.68 5.20
CA ILE A 329 9.37 -10.41 4.33
C ILE A 329 9.79 -9.99 2.91
N ALA A 330 11.05 -9.58 2.71
CA ALA A 330 11.55 -9.16 1.40
C ALA A 330 12.01 -10.34 0.56
N THR A 331 11.89 -10.21 -0.76
CA THR A 331 12.29 -11.28 -1.69
C THR A 331 13.78 -11.57 -1.58
N PRO A 332 14.24 -12.79 -1.94
CA PRO A 332 15.66 -13.12 -1.89
C PRO A 332 16.54 -12.16 -2.71
N ALA A 333 16.04 -11.66 -3.85
CA ALA A 333 16.76 -10.68 -4.67
C ALA A 333 16.95 -9.35 -3.93
N VAL A 334 15.90 -8.85 -3.26
CA VAL A 334 15.96 -7.62 -2.46
C VAL A 334 16.85 -7.79 -1.22
N ARG A 335 16.80 -8.94 -0.55
CA ARG A 335 17.68 -9.29 0.58
C ARG A 335 19.16 -9.34 0.15
N ALA A 336 19.45 -9.92 -1.01
CA ALA A 336 20.80 -9.88 -1.59
C ALA A 336 21.25 -8.44 -1.88
N GLY A 337 20.33 -7.59 -2.36
CA GLY A 337 20.58 -6.16 -2.53
C GLY A 337 20.90 -5.45 -1.21
N LEU A 338 20.12 -5.70 -0.15
CA LEU A 338 20.41 -5.13 1.18
C LEU A 338 21.82 -5.48 1.66
N LYS A 339 22.25 -6.73 1.49
CA LYS A 339 23.61 -7.16 1.83
C LYS A 339 24.67 -6.39 1.03
N SER A 340 24.50 -6.30 -0.28
CA SER A 340 25.40 -5.55 -1.18
C SER A 340 25.50 -4.08 -0.81
N GLU A 341 24.37 -3.43 -0.54
CA GLU A 341 24.31 -2.00 -0.19
C GLU A 341 24.94 -1.72 1.18
N ARG A 342 24.84 -2.65 2.13
CA ARG A 342 25.53 -2.56 3.42
C ARG A 342 27.04 -2.69 3.25
N GLU A 343 27.51 -3.59 2.40
CA GLU A 343 28.94 -3.71 2.07
C GLU A 343 29.47 -2.44 1.37
N ARG A 344 28.71 -1.87 0.43
CA ARG A 344 29.02 -0.57 -0.17
C ARG A 344 29.09 0.53 0.90
N MET A 345 28.11 0.61 1.79
CA MET A 345 28.09 1.63 2.85
C MET A 345 29.31 1.54 3.76
N LYS A 346 29.78 0.33 4.10
CA LYS A 346 31.02 0.14 4.88
C LYS A 346 32.25 0.73 4.18
N ALA A 347 32.31 0.67 2.85
CA ALA A 347 33.40 1.23 2.06
C ALA A 347 33.26 2.73 1.79
N GLU A 348 32.03 3.25 1.78
CA GLU A 348 31.73 4.59 1.24
C GLU A 348 31.15 5.59 2.23
N PHE A 349 30.90 5.22 3.50
CA PHE A 349 30.23 6.08 4.47
C PHE A 349 30.85 7.49 4.59
N SER A 350 32.18 7.60 4.48
CA SER A 350 32.93 8.86 4.59
C SER A 350 32.58 9.88 3.49
N LYS A 351 31.93 9.45 2.39
CA LYS A 351 31.43 10.32 1.32
C LYS A 351 30.15 11.05 1.72
N TYR A 352 29.44 10.58 2.75
CA TYR A 352 28.13 11.08 3.11
C TYR A 352 28.23 12.13 4.23
N SER A 353 27.48 13.21 4.02
CA SER A 353 27.34 14.34 4.95
C SER A 353 25.89 14.63 5.31
N ASN A 354 24.96 13.85 4.75
CA ASN A 354 23.54 13.85 5.08
C ASN A 354 23.10 12.39 5.16
N GLY A 355 22.02 12.12 5.89
CA GLY A 355 21.35 10.83 5.83
C GLY A 355 20.71 10.63 4.46
N ALA A 356 20.48 9.38 4.08
CA ALA A 356 19.81 9.06 2.83
C ALA A 356 18.94 7.81 2.97
N THR A 357 18.07 7.65 1.97
CA THR A 357 17.29 6.43 1.75
C THR A 357 17.91 5.67 0.59
N ILE A 358 18.14 4.38 0.77
CA ILE A 358 18.64 3.47 -0.24
C ILE A 358 17.43 2.77 -0.86
N LEU A 359 17.33 2.75 -2.18
CA LEU A 359 16.31 1.98 -2.87
C LEU A 359 16.80 0.53 -3.05
N LEU A 360 15.92 -0.43 -2.81
CA LEU A 360 16.09 -1.81 -3.22
C LEU A 360 14.78 -2.25 -3.88
N ARG A 361 14.82 -2.51 -5.19
CA ARG A 361 13.65 -2.95 -5.96
C ARG A 361 13.97 -4.24 -6.71
N GLU A 362 13.11 -5.23 -6.65
CA GLU A 362 13.24 -6.43 -7.48
C GLU A 362 13.05 -6.08 -8.96
N ASN A 363 13.83 -6.75 -9.81
CA ASN A 363 13.63 -6.76 -11.24
C ASN A 363 13.61 -8.21 -11.74
N THR A 364 12.60 -8.56 -12.53
CA THR A 364 12.44 -9.91 -13.06
C THR A 364 12.69 -9.94 -14.57
N THR A 365 13.51 -10.87 -15.02
CA THR A 365 13.64 -11.25 -16.44
C THR A 365 13.05 -12.65 -16.60
N ARG A 366 11.95 -12.77 -17.36
CA ARG A 366 11.29 -14.04 -17.64
C ARG A 366 11.68 -14.57 -19.01
N LEU A 367 12.01 -15.86 -19.10
CA LEU A 367 12.30 -16.55 -20.34
C LEU A 367 11.50 -17.85 -20.45
N PRO A 368 11.07 -18.28 -21.64
CA PRO A 368 10.52 -19.62 -21.83
C PRO A 368 11.50 -20.71 -21.40
N ILE A 369 10.98 -21.85 -20.94
CA ILE A 369 11.83 -23.01 -20.60
C ILE A 369 12.71 -23.43 -21.78
N GLY A 370 13.95 -23.82 -21.47
CA GLY A 370 14.93 -24.24 -22.47
C GLY A 370 15.69 -23.08 -23.12
N THR A 371 15.32 -21.84 -22.84
CA THR A 371 16.08 -20.66 -23.28
C THR A 371 17.33 -20.48 -22.43
N SER A 372 18.48 -20.24 -23.05
CA SER A 372 19.72 -19.94 -22.33
C SER A 372 19.63 -18.61 -21.57
N PRO A 373 20.17 -18.52 -20.33
CA PRO A 373 20.19 -17.27 -19.56
C PRO A 373 20.94 -16.17 -20.32
N PRO A 374 20.43 -14.91 -20.31
CA PRO A 374 21.13 -13.81 -20.96
C PRO A 374 22.47 -13.52 -20.28
N PRO A 375 23.52 -13.17 -21.06
CA PRO A 375 24.84 -12.89 -20.52
C PRO A 375 24.89 -11.64 -19.64
N SER A 376 23.87 -10.78 -19.71
CA SER A 376 23.72 -9.57 -18.90
C SER A 376 23.17 -9.81 -17.50
N LEU A 377 22.84 -11.07 -17.13
CA LEU A 377 22.31 -11.36 -15.80
C LEU A 377 23.37 -11.13 -14.71
N PRO A 378 22.98 -10.49 -13.59
CA PRO A 378 23.86 -10.40 -12.43
C PRO A 378 24.26 -11.78 -11.90
N PRO A 379 25.52 -11.99 -11.48
CA PRO A 379 25.99 -13.28 -10.95
C PRO A 379 25.21 -13.79 -9.73
N ASN A 380 24.56 -12.88 -9.00
CA ASN A 380 23.74 -13.16 -7.81
C ASN A 380 22.23 -13.14 -8.10
N ALA A 381 21.82 -13.20 -9.37
CA ALA A 381 20.42 -13.32 -9.72
C ALA A 381 19.84 -14.63 -9.17
N ILE A 382 18.61 -14.55 -8.66
CA ILE A 382 17.87 -15.69 -8.12
C ILE A 382 17.05 -16.31 -9.24
N THR A 383 17.21 -17.62 -9.46
CA THR A 383 16.47 -18.35 -10.49
C THR A 383 15.26 -19.06 -9.91
N VAL A 384 14.09 -18.84 -10.51
CA VAL A 384 12.84 -19.52 -10.18
C VAL A 384 12.26 -20.10 -11.45
N THR A 385 12.13 -21.43 -11.52
CA THR A 385 11.62 -22.13 -12.71
C THR A 385 10.23 -22.70 -12.43
N THR A 386 9.29 -22.44 -13.34
CA THR A 386 7.95 -23.04 -13.38
C THR A 386 7.88 -24.10 -14.47
N GLU A 387 6.68 -24.58 -14.80
CA GLU A 387 6.44 -25.49 -15.93
C GLU A 387 6.43 -24.78 -17.30
N GLU A 388 6.33 -23.44 -17.31
CA GLU A 388 6.22 -22.65 -18.55
C GLU A 388 7.44 -21.74 -18.80
N TYR A 389 8.05 -21.22 -17.73
CA TYR A 389 9.10 -20.22 -17.83
C TYR A 389 10.14 -20.33 -16.71
N THR A 390 11.25 -19.63 -16.89
CA THR A 390 12.26 -19.38 -15.87
C THR A 390 12.39 -17.87 -15.63
N ASP A 391 12.19 -17.47 -14.38
CA ASP A 391 12.38 -16.12 -13.89
C ASP A 391 13.78 -15.96 -13.29
N TYR A 392 14.51 -14.95 -13.76
CA TYR A 392 15.76 -14.49 -13.16
C TYR A 392 15.50 -13.17 -12.44
N LYS A 393 15.60 -13.19 -11.11
CA LYS A 393 15.27 -12.08 -10.23
C LYS A 393 16.53 -11.42 -9.71
N SER A 394 16.69 -10.13 -9.96
CA SER A 394 17.78 -9.29 -9.48
C SER A 394 17.25 -8.10 -8.67
N HIS A 395 18.14 -7.24 -8.19
CA HIS A 395 17.77 -6.00 -7.51
C HIS A 395 18.32 -4.78 -8.25
N ILE A 396 17.60 -3.67 -8.11
CA ILE A 396 17.94 -2.35 -8.63
C ILE A 396 18.02 -1.38 -7.45
N THR A 397 19.07 -0.54 -7.46
CA THR A 397 19.31 0.51 -6.47
C THR A 397 19.24 1.92 -7.05
N ASP A 398 19.36 2.06 -8.37
CA ASP A 398 19.11 3.32 -9.07
C ASP A 398 17.60 3.60 -9.14
N ASN A 399 17.19 4.76 -8.62
CA ASN A 399 15.79 5.18 -8.60
C ASN A 399 15.21 5.39 -10.00
N ASN A 400 16.05 5.70 -10.98
CA ASN A 400 15.61 6.01 -12.35
C ASN A 400 15.70 4.81 -13.30
N ALA A 401 16.34 3.72 -12.89
CA ALA A 401 16.39 2.50 -13.67
C ALA A 401 15.00 1.87 -13.82
N THR A 402 14.78 1.11 -14.88
CA THR A 402 13.50 0.42 -15.12
C THR A 402 13.50 -0.94 -14.43
N SER A 403 12.50 -1.19 -13.59
CA SER A 403 12.18 -2.53 -13.07
C SER A 403 11.07 -3.17 -13.89
N THR A 404 11.17 -4.47 -14.11
CA THR A 404 10.17 -5.30 -14.77
C THR A 404 9.52 -6.27 -13.79
N GLU A 405 8.20 -6.36 -13.84
CA GLU A 405 7.35 -7.25 -13.05
C GLU A 405 6.40 -8.00 -13.99
N TYR A 406 5.97 -9.19 -13.57
CA TYR A 406 5.01 -10.01 -14.31
C TYR A 406 3.81 -10.31 -13.43
N ILE A 407 2.61 -10.24 -14.02
CA ILE A 407 1.35 -10.65 -13.41
C ILE A 407 0.73 -11.64 -14.39
N ASP A 408 0.80 -12.92 -14.06
CA ASP A 408 0.50 -13.99 -15.01
C ASP A 408 1.32 -13.79 -16.30
N ASN A 409 0.63 -13.60 -17.43
CA ASN A 409 1.23 -13.33 -18.74
C ASN A 409 1.43 -11.84 -19.05
N PHE A 410 0.95 -10.95 -18.18
CA PHE A 410 1.10 -9.52 -18.36
C PHE A 410 2.47 -9.04 -17.87
N ILE A 411 3.10 -8.17 -18.66
CA ILE A 411 4.38 -7.53 -18.33
C ILE A 411 4.17 -6.06 -17.97
N PHE A 412 4.79 -5.64 -16.87
CA PHE A 412 4.78 -4.26 -16.41
C PHE A 412 6.20 -3.77 -16.19
N THR A 413 6.49 -2.60 -16.77
CA THR A 413 7.73 -1.87 -16.54
C THR A 413 7.42 -0.55 -15.84
N ASN A 414 8.29 -0.14 -14.91
CA ASN A 414 8.17 1.10 -14.16
C ASN A 414 9.56 1.62 -13.76
N PRO A 415 9.74 2.93 -13.48
CA PRO A 415 10.93 3.39 -12.79
C PRO A 415 11.00 2.73 -11.41
N ALA A 416 12.16 2.23 -11.01
CA ALA A 416 12.33 1.45 -9.78
C ALA A 416 11.99 2.28 -8.52
N GLY A 417 12.20 3.60 -8.57
CA GLY A 417 11.83 4.53 -7.51
C GLY A 417 10.32 4.78 -7.41
N SER A 418 9.57 4.60 -8.52
CA SER A 418 8.13 4.86 -8.59
C SER A 418 7.30 3.83 -7.82
N PHE A 419 6.00 4.10 -7.72
CA PHE A 419 5.04 3.17 -7.14
C PHE A 419 4.72 2.03 -8.13
N PHE A 420 4.76 0.82 -7.62
CA PHE A 420 4.10 -0.37 -8.16
C PHE A 420 3.88 -1.31 -6.98
N GLN A 421 2.89 -2.20 -7.09
CA GLN A 421 2.52 -3.10 -6.00
C GLN A 421 3.75 -3.86 -5.48
N ASN A 422 3.90 -3.91 -4.15
CA ASN A 422 5.10 -4.44 -3.50
C ASN A 422 4.99 -5.93 -3.17
N ASN A 423 3.81 -6.53 -3.36
CA ASN A 423 3.58 -7.96 -3.22
C ASN A 423 3.08 -8.48 -4.56
N ASN A 424 3.98 -9.07 -5.36
CA ASN A 424 3.61 -9.62 -6.66
C ASN A 424 2.79 -10.91 -6.53
N SER A 425 3.01 -11.70 -5.48
CA SER A 425 2.36 -12.99 -5.28
C SER A 425 0.83 -12.91 -5.18
N ILE A 426 0.29 -11.83 -4.59
CA ILE A 426 -1.16 -11.65 -4.46
C ILE A 426 -1.81 -11.04 -5.71
N LEU A 427 -1.05 -10.51 -6.67
CA LEU A 427 -1.63 -9.79 -7.82
C LEU A 427 -2.46 -10.68 -8.74
N SER A 428 -2.06 -11.94 -8.92
CA SER A 428 -2.83 -12.91 -9.72
C SER A 428 -4.21 -13.16 -9.11
N PRO A 429 -4.36 -13.67 -7.86
CA PRO A 429 -5.68 -13.88 -7.27
C PRO A 429 -6.46 -12.57 -7.08
N PHE A 430 -5.79 -11.44 -6.86
CA PHE A 430 -6.44 -10.15 -6.74
C PHE A 430 -7.04 -9.65 -8.06
N THR A 431 -6.26 -9.62 -9.15
CA THR A 431 -6.75 -9.18 -10.46
C THR A 431 -7.77 -10.15 -11.04
N GLN A 432 -7.68 -11.44 -10.71
CA GLN A 432 -8.71 -12.43 -10.99
C GLN A 432 -10.01 -12.10 -10.25
N TYR A 433 -9.96 -11.81 -8.95
CA TYR A 433 -11.16 -11.43 -8.21
C TYR A 433 -11.84 -10.20 -8.81
N ILE A 434 -11.06 -9.18 -9.18
CA ILE A 434 -11.59 -8.01 -9.89
C ILE A 434 -12.25 -8.43 -11.20
N ARG A 435 -11.59 -9.27 -12.03
CA ARG A 435 -12.15 -9.79 -13.29
C ARG A 435 -13.50 -10.46 -13.11
N GLU A 436 -13.65 -11.24 -12.04
CA GLU A 436 -14.88 -11.99 -11.73
C GLU A 436 -16.03 -11.10 -11.24
N HIS A 437 -15.73 -9.92 -10.66
CA HIS A 437 -16.73 -9.05 -10.02
C HIS A 437 -16.89 -7.68 -10.66
N ILE A 438 -16.07 -7.33 -11.66
CA ILE A 438 -16.12 -6.03 -12.34
C ILE A 438 -17.33 -5.91 -13.27
N LEU A 439 -17.86 -7.03 -13.74
CA LEU A 439 -19.13 -7.12 -14.45
C LEU A 439 -20.21 -7.70 -13.51
N PRO A 440 -21.49 -7.31 -13.65
CA PRO A 440 -22.56 -7.85 -12.84
C PRO A 440 -22.77 -9.35 -13.11
N PRO A 441 -23.09 -10.16 -12.09
CA PRO A 441 -23.25 -11.61 -12.23
C PRO A 441 -24.46 -12.03 -13.08
N SER A 442 -25.45 -11.15 -13.25
CA SER A 442 -26.64 -11.40 -14.09
C SER A 442 -27.24 -10.07 -14.53
N SER A 443 -26.96 -9.60 -15.74
CA SER A 443 -27.74 -8.51 -16.31
C SER A 443 -29.10 -9.06 -16.77
N PRO A 444 -30.24 -8.46 -16.38
CA PRO A 444 -31.50 -8.70 -17.08
C PRO A 444 -31.27 -8.51 -18.57
N SER A 445 -31.92 -9.30 -19.43
CA SER A 445 -31.78 -9.19 -20.89
C SER A 445 -32.11 -7.80 -21.45
N SER A 446 -32.75 -6.95 -20.65
CA SER A 446 -33.12 -5.56 -20.96
C SER A 446 -32.07 -4.50 -20.55
N SER A 447 -31.08 -4.83 -19.72
CA SER A 447 -30.07 -3.84 -19.29
C SER A 447 -28.93 -3.74 -20.32
N PRO A 448 -28.42 -2.53 -20.62
CA PRO A 448 -27.28 -2.37 -21.51
C PRO A 448 -26.08 -3.16 -20.99
N GLN A 449 -25.41 -3.87 -21.91
CA GLN A 449 -24.18 -4.57 -21.57
C GLN A 449 -23.08 -3.54 -21.29
N ILE A 450 -22.34 -3.73 -20.19
CA ILE A 450 -21.15 -2.92 -19.92
C ILE A 450 -20.09 -3.23 -20.99
N LYS A 451 -19.65 -2.20 -21.71
CA LYS A 451 -18.68 -2.27 -22.80
C LYS A 451 -17.40 -1.53 -22.49
N TYR A 452 -17.44 -0.57 -21.57
CA TYR A 452 -16.34 0.36 -21.30
C TYR A 452 -15.85 0.27 -19.87
N LEU A 453 -14.53 0.35 -19.71
CA LEU A 453 -13.87 0.50 -18.42
C LEU A 453 -13.20 1.88 -18.33
N ILE A 454 -13.47 2.60 -17.26
CA ILE A 454 -12.69 3.77 -16.85
C ILE A 454 -11.92 3.42 -15.58
N ASP A 455 -10.60 3.41 -15.65
CA ASP A 455 -9.70 3.18 -14.51
C ASP A 455 -9.16 4.53 -14.03
N ALA A 456 -9.76 5.06 -12.96
CA ALA A 456 -9.35 6.31 -12.35
C ALA A 456 -8.24 6.04 -11.33
N TYR A 457 -7.20 6.89 -11.36
CA TYR A 457 -5.94 6.67 -10.62
C TYR A 457 -5.16 5.45 -11.14
N SER A 458 -5.20 5.24 -12.46
CA SER A 458 -4.67 4.04 -13.13
C SER A 458 -3.17 3.81 -12.94
N GLY A 459 -2.40 4.82 -12.52
CA GLY A 459 -0.95 4.72 -12.37
C GLY A 459 -0.26 4.21 -13.64
N SER A 460 0.36 3.04 -13.55
CA SER A 460 1.04 2.38 -14.67
C SER A 460 0.14 1.42 -15.47
N GLY A 461 -1.18 1.49 -15.27
CA GLY A 461 -2.21 0.78 -16.01
C GLY A 461 -2.54 -0.62 -15.53
N LEU A 462 -2.42 -0.92 -14.22
CA LEU A 462 -2.64 -2.28 -13.69
C LEU A 462 -4.02 -2.84 -14.08
N PHE A 463 -5.11 -2.16 -13.70
CA PHE A 463 -6.46 -2.64 -13.99
C PHE A 463 -6.83 -2.42 -15.45
N THR A 464 -6.49 -1.25 -16.01
CA THR A 464 -6.72 -0.96 -17.44
C THR A 464 -6.20 -2.08 -18.35
N ILE A 465 -4.96 -2.56 -18.11
CA ILE A 465 -4.34 -3.61 -18.93
C ILE A 465 -4.87 -5.00 -18.60
N THR A 466 -4.91 -5.37 -17.31
CA THR A 466 -5.28 -6.73 -16.92
C THR A 466 -6.75 -7.04 -17.19
N GLN A 467 -7.63 -6.04 -17.17
CA GLN A 467 -9.07 -6.22 -17.36
C GLN A 467 -9.55 -5.90 -18.78
N SER A 468 -8.67 -5.38 -19.65
CA SER A 468 -9.04 -4.87 -21.00
C SER A 468 -9.84 -5.83 -21.86
N SER A 469 -9.50 -7.12 -21.82
CA SER A 469 -10.17 -8.17 -22.59
C SER A 469 -11.67 -8.33 -22.32
N LEU A 470 -12.17 -7.83 -21.19
CA LEU A 470 -13.60 -7.87 -20.85
C LEU A 470 -14.42 -6.77 -21.52
N PHE A 471 -13.77 -5.72 -22.03
CA PHE A 471 -14.43 -4.48 -22.43
C PHE A 471 -14.29 -4.26 -23.94
N PRO A 472 -15.24 -4.75 -24.77
CA PRO A 472 -15.16 -4.64 -26.22
C PRO A 472 -15.24 -3.19 -26.73
N GLY A 473 -15.76 -2.26 -25.92
CA GLY A 473 -15.75 -0.83 -26.19
C GLY A 473 -14.43 -0.13 -25.84
N GLY A 474 -13.49 -0.86 -25.23
CA GLY A 474 -12.19 -0.35 -24.82
C GLY A 474 -12.13 0.10 -23.36
N SER A 475 -10.91 0.21 -22.86
CA SER A 475 -10.57 0.63 -21.50
C SER A 475 -9.75 1.90 -21.52
N ILE A 476 -10.04 2.83 -20.61
CA ILE A 476 -9.30 4.08 -20.46
C ILE A 476 -8.74 4.22 -19.05
N GLY A 477 -7.41 4.33 -18.95
CA GLY A 477 -6.70 4.63 -17.71
C GLY A 477 -6.39 6.11 -17.59
N ILE A 478 -6.73 6.72 -16.46
CA ILE A 478 -6.54 8.15 -16.21
C ILE A 478 -5.79 8.36 -14.90
N ASP A 479 -4.75 9.18 -14.93
CA ASP A 479 -3.94 9.53 -13.75
C ASP A 479 -3.35 10.93 -13.93
N ILE A 480 -3.12 11.65 -12.83
CA ILE A 480 -2.50 12.97 -12.86
C ILE A 480 -0.98 12.90 -13.14
N ALA A 481 -0.35 11.77 -12.83
CA ALA A 481 1.08 11.57 -12.99
C ALA A 481 1.44 11.19 -14.43
N GLU A 482 1.79 12.18 -15.25
CA GLU A 482 2.21 11.99 -16.65
C GLU A 482 3.33 10.94 -16.80
N GLY A 483 4.28 10.90 -15.86
CA GLY A 483 5.33 9.89 -15.83
C GLY A 483 4.78 8.46 -15.74
N SER A 484 3.78 8.21 -14.89
CA SER A 484 3.11 6.92 -14.76
C SER A 484 2.34 6.57 -16.03
N ILE A 485 1.62 7.53 -16.61
CA ILE A 485 0.86 7.35 -17.85
C ILE A 485 1.75 7.00 -19.05
N ASN A 486 2.96 7.57 -19.13
CA ASN A 486 3.92 7.19 -20.17
C ASN A 486 4.36 5.72 -20.04
N TYR A 487 4.55 5.24 -18.82
CA TYR A 487 4.78 3.82 -18.57
C TYR A 487 3.54 2.97 -18.82
N ALA A 488 2.33 3.45 -18.51
CA ALA A 488 1.09 2.75 -18.82
C ALA A 488 0.93 2.52 -20.33
N ARG A 489 1.19 3.53 -21.17
CA ARG A 489 1.21 3.39 -22.64
C ARG A 489 2.28 2.41 -23.10
N LYS A 490 3.47 2.42 -22.49
CA LYS A 490 4.53 1.46 -22.79
C LYS A 490 4.10 0.04 -22.40
N ASN A 491 3.49 -0.13 -21.24
CA ASN A 491 3.02 -1.42 -20.75
C ASN A 491 1.91 -1.97 -21.64
N ALA A 492 0.96 -1.16 -22.09
CA ALA A 492 -0.05 -1.61 -23.06
C ALA A 492 0.59 -2.14 -24.35
N LYS A 493 1.57 -1.43 -24.91
CA LYS A 493 2.35 -1.89 -26.07
C LYS A 493 3.10 -3.20 -25.79
N LEU A 494 3.73 -3.34 -24.62
CA LEU A 494 4.42 -4.57 -24.23
C LEU A 494 3.46 -5.77 -24.09
N ASN A 495 2.18 -5.52 -23.84
CA ASN A 495 1.13 -6.53 -23.76
C ASN A 495 0.32 -6.66 -25.07
N ASN A 496 0.79 -6.08 -26.18
CA ASN A 496 0.14 -6.11 -27.49
C ASN A 496 -1.30 -5.54 -27.50
N LEU A 497 -1.56 -4.53 -26.66
CA LEU A 497 -2.85 -3.83 -26.61
C LEU A 497 -2.76 -2.53 -27.40
N ASP A 498 -3.61 -2.37 -28.41
CA ASP A 498 -3.72 -1.14 -29.18
C ASP A 498 -4.62 -0.10 -28.50
N GLU A 499 -4.71 1.11 -29.08
CA GLU A 499 -5.48 2.21 -28.50
C GLU A 499 -7.01 2.00 -28.55
N SER A 500 -7.50 1.05 -29.35
CA SER A 500 -8.92 0.67 -29.36
C SER A 500 -9.27 -0.16 -28.13
N GLN A 501 -8.31 -0.93 -27.60
CA GLN A 501 -8.48 -1.72 -26.38
C GLN A 501 -8.05 -0.99 -25.11
N CYS A 502 -6.93 -0.26 -25.15
CA CYS A 502 -6.38 0.44 -23.99
C CYS A 502 -5.86 1.83 -24.35
N LYS A 503 -6.47 2.86 -23.76
CA LYS A 503 -6.06 4.25 -23.88
C LYS A 503 -5.63 4.81 -22.52
N PHE A 504 -4.66 5.73 -22.52
CA PHE A 504 -4.19 6.38 -21.29
C PHE A 504 -4.11 7.89 -21.42
N ILE A 505 -4.68 8.59 -20.45
CA ILE A 505 -4.73 10.06 -20.39
C ILE A 505 -4.09 10.56 -19.09
N ALA A 506 -3.22 11.55 -19.23
CA ALA A 506 -2.73 12.31 -18.09
C ALA A 506 -3.69 13.49 -17.85
N ALA A 507 -4.49 13.45 -16.79
CA ALA A 507 -5.50 14.46 -16.50
C ALA A 507 -5.77 14.56 -14.99
N ASP A 508 -6.21 15.74 -14.54
CA ASP A 508 -6.76 15.90 -13.21
C ASP A 508 -8.22 15.39 -13.11
N ALA A 509 -8.78 15.35 -11.91
CA ALA A 509 -10.14 14.85 -11.68
C ALA A 509 -11.24 15.65 -12.46
N PRO A 510 -11.23 17.00 -12.49
CA PRO A 510 -12.12 17.79 -13.36
C PRO A 510 -12.01 17.54 -14.86
N GLU A 511 -10.80 17.31 -15.37
CA GLU A 511 -10.57 17.02 -16.79
C GLU A 511 -10.88 15.57 -17.15
N LEU A 512 -10.77 14.65 -16.18
CA LEU A 512 -11.12 13.24 -16.32
C LEU A 512 -12.51 13.06 -16.91
N PHE A 513 -13.54 13.63 -16.27
CA PHE A 513 -14.93 13.45 -16.70
C PHE A 513 -15.28 14.21 -17.99
N LYS A 514 -14.55 15.30 -18.32
CA LYS A 514 -14.66 15.94 -19.63
C LYS A 514 -14.18 15.00 -20.74
N SER A 515 -13.05 14.32 -20.51
CA SER A 515 -12.45 13.39 -21.47
C SER A 515 -13.28 12.11 -21.70
N VAL A 516 -14.17 11.77 -20.76
CA VAL A 516 -15.05 10.60 -20.85
C VAL A 516 -16.54 10.93 -21.09
N SER A 517 -16.86 12.18 -21.40
CA SER A 517 -18.25 12.62 -21.67
C SER A 517 -18.91 11.92 -22.86
N GLY A 518 -18.12 11.32 -23.76
CA GLY A 518 -18.62 10.53 -24.89
C GLY A 518 -18.97 9.08 -24.56
N TYR A 519 -18.69 8.60 -23.34
CA TYR A 519 -19.04 7.24 -22.92
C TYR A 519 -20.46 7.19 -22.35
N ASN A 520 -21.23 6.16 -22.73
CA ASN A 520 -22.55 5.95 -22.15
C ASN A 520 -22.39 5.42 -20.71
N PRO A 521 -22.88 6.13 -19.69
CA PRO A 521 -22.74 5.69 -18.30
C PRO A 521 -23.42 4.33 -18.02
N ASP A 522 -24.48 3.99 -18.74
CA ASP A 522 -25.20 2.71 -18.58
C ASP A 522 -24.38 1.51 -19.11
N GLU A 523 -23.40 1.77 -19.97
CA GLU A 523 -22.50 0.77 -20.54
C GLU A 523 -21.09 0.84 -19.93
N THR A 524 -20.92 1.56 -18.80
CA THR A 524 -19.60 1.87 -18.24
C THR A 524 -19.45 1.38 -16.80
N VAL A 525 -18.28 0.80 -16.51
CA VAL A 525 -17.79 0.58 -15.14
C VAL A 525 -16.63 1.51 -14.84
N VAL A 526 -16.57 2.03 -13.62
CA VAL A 526 -15.43 2.81 -13.11
C VAL A 526 -14.69 2.00 -12.06
N VAL A 527 -13.38 1.78 -12.25
CA VAL A 527 -12.47 1.29 -11.21
C VAL A 527 -11.81 2.50 -10.55
N LEU A 528 -11.74 2.50 -9.22
CA LEU A 528 -11.09 3.53 -8.41
C LEU A 528 -9.95 2.89 -7.62
N ASP A 529 -8.73 3.41 -7.73
CA ASP A 529 -7.60 3.08 -6.83
C ASP A 529 -6.92 4.35 -6.29
N PRO A 530 -7.63 5.17 -5.49
CA PRO A 530 -7.14 6.46 -5.04
C PRO A 530 -5.98 6.34 -4.02
N PRO A 531 -5.22 7.42 -3.80
CA PRO A 531 -4.22 7.47 -2.73
C PRO A 531 -4.86 7.28 -1.34
N ARG A 532 -4.03 7.06 -0.30
CA ARG A 532 -4.46 6.82 1.10
C ARG A 532 -5.45 7.83 1.72
N LYS A 533 -5.62 9.01 1.12
CA LYS A 533 -6.59 10.05 1.55
C LYS A 533 -8.01 9.84 0.97
N GLY A 534 -8.19 8.84 0.11
CA GLY A 534 -9.41 8.61 -0.67
C GLY A 534 -9.56 9.59 -1.84
N CYS A 535 -10.75 9.57 -2.42
CA CYS A 535 -11.19 10.53 -3.44
C CYS A 535 -11.42 11.91 -2.82
N ASP A 536 -11.21 12.96 -3.61
CA ASP A 536 -11.65 14.30 -3.20
C ASP A 536 -13.13 14.52 -3.53
N SER A 537 -13.77 15.45 -2.80
CA SER A 537 -15.19 15.78 -2.96
C SER A 537 -15.55 16.20 -4.39
N SER A 538 -14.63 16.83 -5.12
CA SER A 538 -14.86 17.25 -6.51
C SER A 538 -14.94 16.04 -7.44
N PHE A 539 -14.06 15.06 -7.26
CA PHE A 539 -14.10 13.80 -8.00
C PHE A 539 -15.39 13.03 -7.70
N LEU A 540 -15.77 12.88 -6.42
CA LEU A 540 -16.99 12.17 -6.04
C LEU A 540 -18.25 12.82 -6.62
N ARG A 541 -18.33 14.16 -6.62
CA ARG A 541 -19.43 14.90 -7.29
C ARG A 541 -19.51 14.57 -8.78
N GLN A 542 -18.37 14.53 -9.47
CA GLN A 542 -18.36 14.25 -10.90
C GLN A 542 -18.63 12.78 -11.21
N LEU A 543 -18.18 11.85 -10.37
CA LEU A 543 -18.51 10.43 -10.50
C LEU A 543 -20.01 10.19 -10.33
N LEU A 544 -20.62 10.82 -9.32
CA LEU A 544 -22.05 10.81 -9.10
C LEU A 544 -22.82 11.44 -10.27
N LYS A 545 -22.33 12.55 -10.81
CA LYS A 545 -22.92 13.20 -11.99
C LYS A 545 -22.82 12.33 -13.25
N PHE A 546 -21.67 11.70 -13.48
CA PHE A 546 -21.50 10.77 -14.60
C PHE A 546 -22.37 9.53 -14.43
N GLY A 547 -22.45 9.01 -13.19
CA GLY A 547 -23.33 7.93 -12.81
C GLY A 547 -23.10 6.62 -13.58
N PRO A 548 -21.86 6.08 -13.61
CA PRO A 548 -21.60 4.79 -14.27
C PRO A 548 -22.47 3.68 -13.70
N ARG A 549 -22.78 2.67 -14.52
CA ARG A 549 -23.61 1.53 -14.11
C ARG A 549 -23.04 0.79 -12.90
N ARG A 550 -21.72 0.74 -12.79
CA ARG A 550 -21.00 0.01 -11.74
C ARG A 550 -19.73 0.74 -11.31
N VAL A 551 -19.38 0.62 -10.04
CA VAL A 551 -18.12 1.14 -9.49
C VAL A 551 -17.41 0.03 -8.72
N VAL A 552 -16.12 -0.18 -9.00
CA VAL A 552 -15.24 -1.06 -8.21
C VAL A 552 -14.21 -0.18 -7.53
N TYR A 553 -14.31 -0.06 -6.21
CA TYR A 553 -13.41 0.76 -5.41
C TYR A 553 -12.37 -0.14 -4.73
N VAL A 554 -11.11 0.02 -5.11
CA VAL A 554 -9.92 -0.57 -4.48
C VAL A 554 -9.26 0.46 -3.55
N SER A 555 -8.82 0.07 -2.35
CA SER A 555 -8.14 1.01 -1.45
C SER A 555 -7.17 0.35 -0.49
N CYS A 556 -6.00 0.96 -0.30
CA CYS A 556 -5.07 0.63 0.78
C CYS A 556 -5.43 1.33 2.12
N ASN A 557 -6.51 2.12 2.16
CA ASN A 557 -7.05 2.71 3.39
C ASN A 557 -8.57 2.53 3.44
N VAL A 558 -8.99 1.44 4.08
CA VAL A 558 -10.40 1.06 4.20
C VAL A 558 -11.26 2.08 4.96
N HIS A 559 -10.65 2.95 5.79
CA HIS A 559 -11.38 4.01 6.51
C HIS A 559 -11.82 5.14 5.56
N THR A 560 -10.93 5.62 4.70
CA THR A 560 -11.29 6.61 3.67
C THR A 560 -12.15 5.99 2.57
N GLN A 561 -11.97 4.70 2.26
CA GLN A 561 -12.87 3.97 1.37
C GLN A 561 -14.29 3.94 1.93
N ALA A 562 -14.47 3.58 3.21
CA ALA A 562 -15.77 3.54 3.86
C ALA A 562 -16.49 4.89 3.78
N ARG A 563 -15.77 6.00 4.05
CA ARG A 563 -16.30 7.37 3.88
C ARG A 563 -16.79 7.62 2.45
N ASP A 564 -15.95 7.35 1.46
CA ASP A 564 -16.26 7.64 0.06
C ASP A 564 -17.39 6.76 -0.46
N VAL A 565 -17.41 5.48 -0.09
CA VAL A 565 -18.52 4.56 -0.39
C VAL A 565 -19.81 5.07 0.26
N GLY A 566 -19.75 5.56 1.50
CA GLY A 566 -20.87 6.20 2.17
C GLY A 566 -21.48 7.36 1.36
N VAL A 567 -20.62 8.22 0.80
CA VAL A 567 -21.02 9.31 -0.11
C VAL A 567 -21.73 8.76 -1.36
N LEU A 568 -21.18 7.72 -1.99
CA LEU A 568 -21.78 7.12 -3.18
C LEU A 568 -23.14 6.46 -2.90
N VAL A 569 -23.29 5.83 -1.73
CA VAL A 569 -24.54 5.16 -1.32
C VAL A 569 -25.62 6.17 -0.96
N ARG A 570 -25.28 7.28 -0.29
CA ARG A 570 -26.24 8.35 0.01
C ARG A 570 -26.57 9.21 -1.21
N GLY A 571 -25.69 9.26 -2.21
CA GLY A 571 -25.83 10.13 -3.37
C GLY A 571 -25.61 11.62 -3.05
N GLU A 572 -24.92 11.93 -1.96
CA GLU A 572 -24.71 13.30 -1.47
C GLU A 572 -23.23 13.56 -1.16
N VAL A 573 -22.73 14.76 -1.48
CA VAL A 573 -21.35 15.15 -1.17
C VAL A 573 -21.37 16.37 -0.27
N GLU A 574 -20.73 16.26 0.90
CA GLU A 574 -20.68 17.35 1.89
C GLU A 574 -22.09 17.84 2.32
N GLY A 575 -23.06 16.92 2.39
CA GLY A 575 -24.46 17.20 2.76
C GLY A 575 -25.28 17.87 1.66
N ILE A 576 -24.74 17.96 0.44
CA ILE A 576 -25.44 18.49 -0.74
C ILE A 576 -25.84 17.31 -1.62
N ASP A 577 -27.14 17.13 -1.81
CA ASP A 577 -27.71 16.10 -2.69
C ASP A 577 -27.29 16.34 -4.16
N ASN A 578 -27.16 15.27 -4.94
CA ASN A 578 -26.80 15.33 -6.35
C ASN A 578 -28.01 15.38 -7.29
N THR A 579 -29.21 15.61 -6.76
CA THR A 579 -30.45 15.67 -7.53
C THR A 579 -30.33 16.71 -8.64
N GLU A 580 -30.41 16.25 -9.89
CA GLU A 580 -30.53 17.12 -11.05
C GLU A 580 -31.98 17.05 -11.56
N GLU A 581 -32.58 18.22 -11.80
CA GLU A 581 -33.89 18.33 -12.42
C GLU A 581 -33.71 18.31 -13.94
N THR A 582 -34.19 17.25 -14.59
CA THR A 582 -34.12 17.10 -16.05
C THR A 582 -35.51 16.75 -16.57
N ASP A 583 -36.02 17.54 -17.51
CA ASP A 583 -37.35 17.34 -18.13
C ASP A 583 -38.52 17.15 -17.13
N GLY A 584 -38.46 17.82 -15.97
CA GLY A 584 -39.48 17.76 -14.91
C GLY A 584 -39.41 16.49 -14.06
N THR A 585 -38.37 15.67 -14.21
CA THR A 585 -38.06 14.53 -13.36
C THR A 585 -36.81 14.82 -12.51
N GLU A 586 -36.93 14.63 -11.20
CA GLU A 586 -35.79 14.65 -10.29
C GLU A 586 -35.01 13.33 -10.45
N LYS A 587 -33.75 13.43 -10.85
CA LYS A 587 -32.86 12.27 -10.95
C LYS A 587 -31.77 12.36 -9.91
N LYS A 588 -31.75 11.40 -8.98
CA LYS A 588 -30.69 11.23 -7.99
C LYS A 588 -29.84 10.02 -8.36
N THR A 589 -28.53 10.19 -8.46
CA THR A 589 -27.64 9.05 -8.67
C THR A 589 -27.14 8.54 -7.33
N ARG A 590 -27.41 7.28 -7.02
CA ARG A 590 -26.85 6.62 -5.82
C ARG A 590 -26.51 5.17 -6.11
N TYR A 591 -25.80 4.56 -5.18
CA TYR A 591 -25.31 3.19 -5.31
C TYR A 591 -25.77 2.31 -4.15
N GLU A 592 -25.90 1.02 -4.42
CA GLU A 592 -25.95 -0.02 -3.40
C GLU A 592 -24.61 -0.76 -3.36
N ILE A 593 -24.26 -1.27 -2.19
CA ILE A 593 -23.04 -2.06 -2.01
C ILE A 593 -23.37 -3.52 -2.29
N GLU A 594 -22.78 -4.09 -3.34
CA GLU A 594 -22.94 -5.50 -3.69
C GLU A 594 -22.07 -6.38 -2.79
N SER A 595 -20.80 -6.01 -2.62
CA SER A 595 -19.86 -6.78 -1.80
C SER A 595 -18.73 -5.92 -1.25
N LEU A 596 -18.21 -6.34 -0.09
CA LEU A 596 -17.08 -5.73 0.60
C LEU A 596 -16.15 -6.82 1.10
N ARG A 597 -14.85 -6.69 0.85
CA ARG A 597 -13.86 -7.61 1.43
C ARG A 597 -12.46 -7.01 1.53
N GLY A 598 -11.62 -7.65 2.35
CA GLY A 598 -10.19 -7.36 2.45
C GLY A 598 -9.32 -8.27 1.58
N PHE A 599 -8.12 -7.80 1.26
CA PHE A 599 -7.00 -8.52 0.69
C PHE A 599 -5.75 -8.24 1.51
N ASP A 600 -4.97 -9.28 1.75
CA ASP A 600 -3.74 -9.19 2.50
C ASP A 600 -2.52 -8.93 1.60
N PHE A 601 -2.31 -7.69 1.11
CA PHE A 601 -1.08 -7.39 0.37
C PHE A 601 0.16 -7.36 1.27
N PHE A 602 -0.04 -7.22 2.59
CA PHE A 602 1.03 -7.05 3.54
C PHE A 602 0.90 -8.01 4.74
N PRO A 603 1.15 -9.31 4.53
CA PRO A 603 1.21 -10.30 5.60
C PRO A 603 2.15 -9.84 6.72
N GLN A 604 1.92 -10.31 7.95
CA GLN A 604 2.66 -9.89 9.15
C GLN A 604 2.45 -8.44 9.58
N THR A 605 1.61 -7.68 8.86
CA THR A 605 1.28 -6.28 9.17
C THR A 605 -0.21 -6.07 9.39
N ALA A 606 -0.57 -4.93 9.99
CA ALA A 606 -1.96 -4.52 10.19
C ALA A 606 -2.68 -4.01 8.94
N HIS A 607 -1.96 -3.78 7.84
CA HIS A 607 -2.54 -3.23 6.61
C HIS A 607 -3.49 -4.23 5.93
N VAL A 608 -4.58 -3.71 5.38
CA VAL A 608 -5.55 -4.46 4.58
C VAL A 608 -5.97 -3.60 3.38
N GLU A 609 -6.00 -4.23 2.21
CA GLU A 609 -6.51 -3.63 0.98
C GLU A 609 -8.00 -3.97 0.86
N GLY A 610 -8.85 -2.96 0.83
CA GLY A 610 -10.30 -3.15 0.68
C GLY A 610 -10.72 -3.14 -0.79
N VAL A 611 -11.66 -4.02 -1.14
CA VAL A 611 -12.41 -3.95 -2.40
C VAL A 611 -13.89 -3.82 -2.08
N ALA A 612 -14.51 -2.77 -2.64
CA ALA A 612 -15.94 -2.55 -2.62
C ALA A 612 -16.49 -2.59 -4.04
N VAL A 613 -17.56 -3.35 -4.24
CA VAL A 613 -18.25 -3.43 -5.54
C VAL A 613 -19.63 -2.82 -5.37
N LEU A 614 -19.94 -1.82 -6.20
CA LEU A 614 -21.14 -0.99 -6.07
C LEU A 614 -21.95 -1.02 -7.37
N ASN A 615 -23.26 -1.12 -7.24
CA ASN A 615 -24.20 -1.02 -8.37
C ASN A 615 -24.98 0.27 -8.29
N ARG A 616 -25.18 0.94 -9.42
CA ARG A 616 -26.07 2.10 -9.47
C ARG A 616 -27.51 1.62 -9.22
N VAL A 617 -28.20 2.29 -8.30
CA VAL A 617 -29.62 2.05 -8.04
C VAL A 617 -30.41 2.56 -9.26
N GLU A 618 -31.34 1.74 -9.73
CA GLU A 618 -32.30 2.15 -10.76
C GLU A 618 -33.54 2.68 -10.03
N GLU A 619 -33.87 3.96 -10.23
CA GLU A 619 -35.02 4.64 -9.62
C GLU A 619 -36.17 4.81 -10.61
#